data_AF-A0A520FMJ6-F1
#
_entry.id   AF-A0A520FMJ6-F1
#
_cell.length_a   1.000
_cell.length_b   1.000
_cell.length_c   1.000
_cell.angle_alpha   90.00
_cell.angle_beta   90.00
_cell.angle_gamma   90.00
#
_symmetry.space_group_name_H-M   'P 1'
#
loop_
_entity.id
_entity.type
_entity.pdbx_description
1 polymer ?
#
loop_
_entity_poly.entity_id
_entity_poly.type
_entity_poly.pdbx_seq_one_letter_code
_entity_poly.pdbx_strand_id
1 'polypeptide(L)'
;MTQAFSGIQQTVQARGGDAIVERAMLRKARLSIRFGVLNHCVMDENNPVGAACLENAVVPEGHKGPLQDRCRPDRCANSVIGPEHVPIWASERQTLLTLIDTPGLSACRKAVLQRELGDIDTVIRKTQTDKEQE
;
A
#
# COMPACT_ATOMS: atom_id res chain seq x y z
N MET A 1 -2.26 -1.00 -25.68
CA MET A 1 -2.42 -0.10 -24.49
C MET A 1 -1.07 0.28 -23.90
N THR A 2 -0.10 0.67 -24.73
CA THR A 2 1.32 0.78 -24.31
C THR A 2 1.87 2.20 -24.47
N GLN A 3 1.21 3.04 -25.27
CA GLN A 3 1.74 4.36 -25.65
C GLN A 3 1.48 5.45 -24.59
N ALA A 4 0.38 5.39 -23.85
CA ALA A 4 0.06 6.42 -22.84
C ALA A 4 1.01 6.37 -21.63
N PHE A 5 1.34 5.16 -21.16
CA PHE A 5 2.27 4.98 -20.03
C PHE A 5 3.73 5.26 -20.43
N SER A 6 4.14 4.89 -21.65
CA SER A 6 5.47 5.27 -22.17
C SER A 6 5.63 6.78 -22.35
N GLY A 7 4.56 7.50 -22.71
CA GLY A 7 4.58 8.96 -22.77
C GLY A 7 4.82 9.60 -21.40
N ILE A 8 4.23 9.04 -20.34
CA ILE A 8 4.42 9.51 -18.96
C ILE A 8 5.87 9.29 -18.52
N GLN A 9 6.45 8.10 -18.76
CA GLN A 9 7.85 7.81 -18.41
C GLN A 9 8.85 8.72 -19.14
N GLN A 10 8.59 9.10 -20.40
CA GLN A 10 9.44 10.05 -21.13
C GLN A 10 9.37 11.48 -20.56
N THR A 11 8.22 11.89 -20.01
CA THR A 11 8.07 13.21 -19.38
C THR A 11 8.59 13.30 -17.95
N VAL A 12 8.76 12.16 -17.24
CA VAL A 12 9.25 12.12 -15.85
C VAL A 12 10.74 12.49 -15.72
N GLN A 13 11.51 12.50 -16.82
CA GLN A 13 12.87 13.06 -16.86
C GLN A 13 12.90 14.60 -16.87
N ALA A 14 11.75 15.28 -16.85
CA ALA A 14 11.69 16.73 -16.74
C ALA A 14 12.04 17.15 -15.30
N ARG A 15 13.22 17.73 -15.12
CA ARG A 15 13.60 18.50 -13.94
C ARG A 15 12.48 19.51 -13.63
N GLY A 16 11.78 19.32 -12.51
CA GLY A 16 10.76 20.23 -11.97
C GLY A 16 9.72 20.68 -13.00
N GLY A 17 8.74 19.82 -13.29
CA GLY A 17 7.59 20.21 -14.10
C GLY A 17 6.89 21.44 -13.52
N ASP A 18 6.37 22.31 -14.40
CA ASP A 18 5.52 23.44 -14.00
C ASP A 18 4.37 22.93 -13.12
N ALA A 19 4.28 23.43 -11.88
CA ALA A 19 3.28 23.03 -10.90
C ALA A 19 1.84 23.23 -11.40
N ILE A 20 1.62 24.03 -12.45
CA ILE A 20 0.33 24.16 -13.13
C ILE A 20 0.06 22.93 -14.00
N VAL A 21 1.05 22.47 -14.77
CA VAL A 21 0.96 21.28 -15.62
C VAL A 21 0.75 20.04 -14.78
N GLU A 22 1.51 19.91 -13.69
CA GLU A 22 1.35 18.81 -12.73
C GLU A 22 -0.08 18.76 -12.16
N ARG A 23 -0.58 19.90 -11.64
CA ARG A 23 -1.97 19.98 -11.13
C ARG A 23 -3.01 19.73 -12.20
N ALA A 24 -2.75 20.11 -13.45
CA ALA A 24 -3.65 19.83 -14.58
C ALA A 24 -3.66 18.33 -14.93
N MET A 25 -2.50 17.67 -14.87
CA MET A 25 -2.38 16.23 -15.06
C MET A 25 -3.05 15.46 -13.93
N LEU A 26 -2.81 15.83 -12.67
CA LEU A 26 -3.47 15.23 -11.50
C LEU A 26 -5.00 15.39 -11.56
N ARG A 27 -5.50 16.55 -12.02
CA ARG A 27 -6.96 16.74 -12.25
C ARG A 27 -7.53 15.85 -13.35
N LYS A 28 -6.74 15.51 -14.36
CA LYS A 28 -7.16 14.64 -15.48
C LYS A 28 -7.01 13.15 -15.14
N ALA A 29 -6.01 12.80 -14.34
CA ALA A 29 -5.83 11.48 -13.79
C ALA A 29 -6.95 11.25 -12.77
N ARG A 30 -8.07 10.68 -13.22
CA ARG A 30 -9.19 10.30 -12.35
C ARG A 30 -8.77 9.15 -11.42
N LEU A 31 -7.96 9.47 -10.41
CA LEU A 31 -7.51 8.54 -9.38
C LEU A 31 -8.59 8.45 -8.30
N SER A 32 -9.28 7.32 -8.23
CA SER A 32 -10.17 7.04 -7.11
C SER A 32 -9.32 6.64 -5.91
N ILE A 33 -9.12 7.57 -4.97
CA ILE A 33 -8.50 7.27 -3.67
C ILE A 33 -9.59 6.90 -2.68
N ARG A 34 -9.48 5.70 -2.13
CA ARG A 34 -10.31 5.22 -1.02
C ARG A 34 -9.50 5.32 0.26
N PHE A 35 -9.88 6.26 1.12
CA PHE A 35 -9.25 6.46 2.42
C PHE A 35 -9.62 5.31 3.37
N GLY A 36 -8.62 4.74 4.01
CA GLY A 36 -8.77 3.66 4.99
C GLY A 36 -7.91 3.92 6.22
N VAL A 37 -8.17 3.19 7.30
CA VAL A 37 -7.52 3.39 8.61
C VAL A 37 -6.10 2.82 8.65
N LEU A 38 -5.84 1.74 7.91
CA LEU A 38 -4.53 1.08 7.87
C LEU A 38 -3.74 1.39 6.60
N ASN A 39 -4.44 1.75 5.53
CA ASN A 39 -3.87 2.19 4.26
C ASN A 39 -4.92 2.94 3.44
N HIS A 40 -4.47 3.74 2.48
CA HIS A 40 -5.30 4.21 1.38
C HIS A 40 -5.22 3.23 0.21
N CYS A 41 -6.28 3.16 -0.58
CA CYS A 41 -6.34 2.32 -1.78
C CYS A 41 -6.53 3.18 -3.02
N VAL A 42 -5.66 2.98 -4.02
CA VAL A 42 -5.69 3.69 -5.31
C VAL A 42 -6.13 2.79 -6.47
N MET A 43 -6.75 1.64 -6.16
CA MET A 43 -7.17 0.68 -7.17
C MET A 43 -8.25 1.28 -8.08
N ASP A 44 -8.03 1.18 -9.39
CA ASP A 44 -9.03 1.49 -10.42
C ASP A 44 -9.97 0.31 -10.62
N GLU A 45 -11.27 0.53 -10.40
CA GLU A 45 -12.30 -0.51 -10.56
C GLU A 45 -12.40 -1.04 -11.99
N ASN A 46 -12.00 -0.24 -12.97
CA ASN A 46 -11.99 -0.63 -14.38
C ASN A 46 -10.71 -1.41 -14.74
N ASN A 47 -9.69 -1.35 -13.90
CA ASN A 47 -8.41 -2.02 -14.08
C ASN A 47 -7.79 -2.43 -12.73
N PRO A 48 -8.31 -3.50 -12.10
CA PRO A 48 -7.91 -3.89 -10.75
C PRO A 48 -6.55 -4.61 -10.69
N VAL A 49 -5.67 -4.38 -11.65
CA VAL A 49 -4.34 -5.02 -11.71
C VAL A 49 -3.54 -4.68 -10.45
N GLY A 50 -2.89 -5.70 -9.86
CA GLY A 50 -2.12 -5.55 -8.63
C GLY A 50 -2.96 -5.44 -7.35
N ALA A 51 -4.28 -5.59 -7.43
CA ALA A 51 -5.16 -5.61 -6.26
C ALA A 51 -5.08 -6.96 -5.54
N ALA A 52 -4.16 -7.08 -4.59
CA ALA A 52 -3.94 -8.31 -3.83
C ALA A 52 -5.20 -8.82 -3.11
N CYS A 53 -6.14 -7.93 -2.76
CA CYS A 53 -7.40 -8.31 -2.10
C CYS A 53 -8.35 -9.11 -2.98
N LEU A 54 -8.21 -9.03 -4.32
CA LEU A 54 -9.01 -9.75 -5.30
C LEU A 54 -8.37 -11.07 -5.73
N GLU A 55 -7.11 -11.33 -5.35
CA GLU A 55 -6.41 -12.58 -5.65
C GLU A 55 -7.15 -13.76 -5.01
N ASN A 56 -7.59 -14.71 -5.86
CA ASN A 56 -8.32 -15.91 -5.46
C ASN A 56 -9.55 -15.63 -4.57
N ALA A 57 -10.17 -14.45 -4.73
CA ALA A 57 -11.33 -14.05 -3.95
C ALA A 57 -12.63 -14.45 -4.64
N VAL A 58 -13.61 -14.89 -3.86
CA VAL A 58 -15.01 -14.92 -4.30
C VAL A 58 -15.56 -13.52 -4.12
N VAL A 59 -15.82 -12.84 -5.23
CA VAL A 59 -16.39 -11.49 -5.23
C VAL A 59 -17.92 -11.64 -5.15
N PRO A 60 -18.60 -11.07 -4.15
CA PRO A 60 -20.05 -11.10 -4.06
C PRO A 60 -20.70 -10.49 -5.31
N GLU A 61 -21.86 -11.03 -5.71
CA GLU A 61 -22.60 -10.50 -6.85
C GLU A 61 -22.95 -9.02 -6.63
N GLY A 62 -22.68 -8.18 -7.63
CA GLY A 62 -22.91 -6.74 -7.56
C GLY A 62 -21.81 -5.94 -6.83
N HIS A 63 -20.84 -6.59 -6.18
CA HIS A 63 -19.72 -5.88 -5.55
C HIS A 63 -18.77 -5.27 -6.59
N LYS A 64 -18.40 -4.01 -6.39
CA LYS A 64 -17.42 -3.28 -7.22
C LYS A 64 -16.32 -2.69 -6.35
N GLY A 65 -15.10 -2.71 -6.86
CA GLY A 65 -13.94 -2.18 -6.18
C GLY A 65 -13.30 -3.16 -5.18
N PRO A 66 -12.42 -2.67 -4.29
CA PRO A 66 -11.56 -3.52 -3.48
C PRO A 66 -12.36 -4.24 -2.38
N LEU A 67 -11.89 -5.42 -2.00
CA LEU A 67 -12.34 -6.11 -0.80
C LEU A 67 -11.48 -5.66 0.38
N GLN A 68 -11.95 -4.66 1.14
CA GLN A 68 -11.17 -4.01 2.20
C GLN A 68 -10.71 -4.98 3.29
N ASP A 69 -11.57 -5.92 3.70
CA ASP A 69 -11.25 -6.93 4.72
C ASP A 69 -10.16 -7.92 4.28
N ARG A 70 -9.83 -7.94 2.99
CA ARG A 70 -8.77 -8.76 2.40
C ARG A 70 -7.56 -7.94 1.98
N CYS A 71 -7.48 -6.67 2.38
CA CYS A 71 -6.35 -5.82 2.03
C CYS A 71 -5.05 -6.42 2.57
N ARG A 72 -3.99 -6.36 1.76
CA ARG A 72 -2.64 -6.82 2.12
C ARG A 72 -1.66 -5.67 1.93
N PRO A 73 -1.58 -4.72 2.89
CA PRO A 73 -0.74 -3.53 2.77
C PRO A 73 0.74 -3.85 2.59
N ASP A 74 1.20 -5.01 3.07
CA ASP A 74 2.54 -5.55 2.92
C ASP A 74 2.93 -5.70 1.45
N ARG A 75 2.05 -6.23 0.60
CA ARG A 75 2.38 -6.62 -0.78
C ARG A 75 1.50 -6.03 -1.87
N CYS A 76 0.36 -5.45 -1.54
CA CYS A 76 -0.55 -4.86 -2.52
C CYS A 76 0.09 -3.62 -3.16
N ALA A 77 0.14 -3.60 -4.49
CA ALA A 77 0.66 -2.47 -5.27
C ALA A 77 -0.26 -1.25 -5.21
N ASN A 78 -1.56 -1.48 -4.99
CA ASN A 78 -2.57 -0.42 -4.88
C ASN A 78 -2.73 0.13 -3.46
N SER A 79 -1.92 -0.33 -2.50
CA SER A 79 -1.94 0.12 -1.11
C SER A 79 -0.92 1.23 -0.90
N VAL A 80 -1.40 2.41 -0.49
CA VAL A 80 -0.59 3.58 -0.17
C VAL A 80 -0.59 3.80 1.34
N ILE A 81 0.59 3.97 1.93
CA ILE A 81 0.76 4.19 3.37
C ILE A 81 1.14 5.65 3.58
N GLY A 82 0.13 6.50 3.79
CA GLY A 82 0.33 7.91 4.16
C GLY A 82 0.85 8.10 5.60
N PRO A 83 1.32 9.32 5.93
CA PRO A 83 1.90 9.66 7.23
C PRO A 83 1.00 9.34 8.43
N GLU A 84 -0.31 9.47 8.28
CA GLU A 84 -1.33 9.18 9.30
C GLU A 84 -1.38 7.70 9.71
N HIS A 85 -0.92 6.78 8.86
CA HIS A 85 -0.89 5.35 9.17
C HIS A 85 0.35 4.94 9.96
N VAL A 86 1.45 5.72 9.86
CA VAL A 86 2.76 5.36 10.44
C VAL A 86 2.67 5.07 11.94
N PRO A 87 1.99 5.88 12.78
CA PRO A 87 1.92 5.62 14.21
C PRO A 87 1.21 4.30 14.55
N ILE A 88 0.21 3.91 13.75
CA ILE A 88 -0.55 2.66 13.94
C ILE A 88 0.36 1.46 13.71
N TRP A 89 1.04 1.42 12.56
CA TRP A 89 1.98 0.35 12.24
C TRP A 89 3.18 0.29 13.19
N ALA A 90 3.70 1.44 13.62
CA ALA A 90 4.77 1.51 14.60
C ALA A 90 4.35 0.91 15.96
N SER A 91 3.13 1.21 16.41
CA SER A 91 2.56 0.63 17.63
C SER A 91 2.48 -0.89 17.53
N GLU A 92 1.94 -1.41 16.43
CA GLU A 92 1.77 -2.85 16.26
C GLU A 92 3.11 -3.59 16.16
N ARG A 93 4.08 -3.01 15.45
CA ARG A 93 5.46 -3.51 15.41
C ARG A 93 6.05 -3.65 16.82
N GLN A 94 5.88 -2.63 17.67
CA GLN A 94 6.39 -2.64 19.04
C GLN A 94 5.71 -3.70 19.91
N THR A 95 4.40 -3.91 19.72
CA THR A 95 3.67 -4.99 20.37
C THR A 95 4.23 -6.35 19.97
N LEU A 96 4.46 -6.61 18.69
CA LEU A 96 5.02 -7.89 18.23
C LEU A 96 6.41 -8.16 18.80
N LEU A 97 7.30 -7.16 18.82
CA LEU A 97 8.62 -7.30 19.43
C LEU A 97 8.53 -7.70 20.90
N THR A 98 7.64 -7.04 21.65
CA THR A 98 7.41 -7.35 23.07
C THR A 98 6.89 -8.78 23.27
N LEU A 99 5.99 -9.24 22.40
CA LEU A 99 5.47 -10.61 22.45
C LEU A 99 6.54 -11.65 22.12
N ILE A 100 7.41 -11.36 21.14
CA ILE A 100 8.51 -12.26 20.72
C ILE A 100 9.54 -12.45 21.85
N ASP A 101 9.77 -11.42 22.66
CA ASP A 101 10.70 -11.43 23.78
C ASP A 101 10.12 -12.04 25.06
N THR A 102 8.83 -12.42 25.06
CA THR A 102 8.17 -13.03 26.21
C THR A 102 8.81 -14.40 26.56
N PRO A 103 9.30 -14.59 27.81
CA PRO A 103 9.89 -15.86 28.23
C PRO A 103 8.90 -17.03 28.14
N GLY A 104 9.39 -18.21 27.78
CA GLY A 104 8.57 -19.43 27.70
C GLY A 104 7.66 -19.51 26.46
N LEU A 105 7.81 -18.61 25.49
CA LEU A 105 7.07 -18.69 24.23
C LEU A 105 7.53 -19.91 23.40
N SER A 106 6.58 -20.77 23.02
CA SER A 106 6.87 -21.92 22.16
C SER A 106 7.47 -21.50 20.82
N ALA A 107 8.38 -22.31 20.26
CA ALA A 107 9.02 -22.03 18.97
C ALA A 107 8.02 -21.80 17.82
N CYS A 108 6.93 -22.57 17.77
CA CYS A 108 5.90 -22.41 16.74
C CYS A 108 5.23 -21.02 16.81
N ARG A 109 4.82 -20.57 18.00
CA ARG A 109 4.25 -19.22 18.19
C ARG A 109 5.25 -18.12 17.86
N LYS A 110 6.52 -18.28 18.28
CA LYS A 110 7.58 -17.32 17.97
C LYS A 110 7.76 -17.16 16.46
N ALA A 111 7.75 -18.26 15.71
CA ALA A 111 7.86 -18.23 14.24
C ALA A 111 6.68 -17.52 13.57
N VAL A 112 5.45 -17.68 14.07
CA VAL A 112 4.27 -16.96 13.57
C VAL A 112 4.41 -15.46 13.81
N LEU A 113 4.77 -15.04 15.03
CA LEU A 113 4.97 -13.62 15.35
C LEU A 113 6.10 -12.99 14.54
N GLN A 114 7.18 -13.72 14.28
CA GLN A 114 8.29 -13.25 13.44
C GLN A 114 7.87 -13.06 11.98
N ARG A 115 6.97 -13.92 11.47
CA ARG A 115 6.42 -13.74 10.12
C ARG A 115 5.56 -12.48 10.04
N GLU A 116 4.67 -12.29 11.00
CA GLU A 116 3.84 -11.08 11.07
C GLU A 116 4.70 -9.82 11.18
N LEU A 117 5.75 -9.86 12.01
CA LEU A 117 6.71 -8.75 12.14
C LEU A 117 7.37 -8.42 10.79
N GLY A 118 7.71 -9.44 9.99
CA GLY A 118 8.25 -9.25 8.64
C GLY A 118 7.26 -8.60 7.67
N ASP A 119 5.97 -8.95 7.77
CA ASP A 119 4.92 -8.31 6.98
C ASP A 119 4.79 -6.83 7.38
N ILE A 120 4.77 -6.52 8.69
CA ILE A 120 4.73 -5.13 9.20
C ILE A 120 5.96 -4.32 8.81
N ASP A 121 7.16 -4.90 8.92
CA ASP A 121 8.40 -4.25 8.49
C ASP A 121 8.38 -3.92 6.98
N THR A 122 7.69 -4.72 6.17
CA THR A 122 7.48 -4.45 4.75
C THR A 122 6.54 -3.26 4.54
N VAL A 123 5.46 -3.17 5.33
CA VAL A 123 4.54 -2.01 5.30
C VAL A 123 5.27 -0.72 5.68
N ILE A 124 6.01 -0.72 6.79
CA ILE A 124 6.72 0.46 7.30
C ILE A 124 7.78 0.93 6.29
N ARG A 125 8.45 0.01 5.60
CA ARG A 125 9.44 0.37 4.58
C ARG A 125 8.86 1.18 3.43
N LYS A 126 7.59 0.94 3.05
CA LYS A 126 6.89 1.74 2.02
C LYS A 126 6.80 3.22 2.40
N THR A 127 6.79 3.54 3.69
CA THR A 127 6.74 4.93 4.19
C THR A 127 8.09 5.64 4.13
N GLN A 128 9.18 4.89 4.03
CA GLN A 128 10.55 5.43 4.02
C GLN A 128 11.03 5.73 2.60
N THR A 129 10.59 4.94 1.61
CA THR A 129 10.94 5.14 0.20
C THR A 129 10.47 6.50 -0.34
N ASP A 130 9.40 7.06 0.22
CA ASP A 130 8.87 8.37 -0.18
C ASP A 130 9.71 9.55 0.36
N LYS A 131 10.48 9.36 1.44
CA LYS A 131 11.34 10.40 2.03
C LYS A 131 12.67 10.60 1.30
N GLU A 132 13.12 9.63 0.54
CA GLU A 132 14.40 9.71 -0.21
C GLU A 132 14.23 10.41 -1.58
N GLN A 133 13.00 10.75 -1.95
CA GLN A 133 12.65 11.40 -3.22
C GLN A 133 12.37 12.91 -3.09
N GLU A 134 12.53 13.48 -1.89
CA GLU A 134 12.37 14.91 -1.57
C GLU A 134 13.74 15.57 -1.31
#